data_AF-A0AAP7N5D7-F1
#
_entry.id   AF-A0AAP7N5D7-F1
#
_cell.length_a   1.000
_cell.length_b   1.000
_cell.length_c   1.000
_cell.angle_alpha   90.00
_cell.angle_beta   90.00
_cell.angle_gamma   90.00
#
_symmetry.space_group_name_H-M   'P 1'
#
loop_
_entity.id
_entity.type
_entity.pdbx_description
1 polymer ?
#
loop_
_entity_poly.entity_id
_entity_poly.type
_entity_poly.pdbx_seq_one_letter_code
_entity_poly.pdbx_strand_id
1 'polypeptide(L)'
;MFLKTNELQCLLVYLDAFSYQEINYLNEKITNMGKQIIFIQTEETVKLPNNSLLIQETFQDRVFGPRKIIESAMRLTDLASYQMILVSKDHLKLKSAVHLPISTVLFNENPHINYNDIGNLPDLKLGNIRGIPELFKKTTGYFSEVFSTHLSKKSKWSESGYIFKFFAHSEKTNLEIISGGRYFGPKHSLYESSQLSKRIRKSKNETSQDNLFNDIFFSIIKVINEVQNVNGITRVPSRPEKKDRLAPIVSLLSKRLGTVDLSPNLSCKHNYPPHKNLNKEQRFMNVKDQFSARLHNSLDHVVLIDDVFTTGATMLECAKELYNAGIKKVTGVVLGVNQFADEFMDRFISCEKCGGKLQLFLNKRNYSAFYGCTEYQEHQCPTHSYGDGLKRMVTENSFDLVNTNEEF
;
A
#
# COMPACT_ATOMS: atom_id res chain seq x y z
N MET A 1 4.31 3.84 5.21
CA MET A 1 3.86 4.10 6.57
C MET A 1 3.60 2.76 7.20
N PHE A 2 4.06 2.52 8.41
CA PHE A 2 3.73 1.29 9.12
C PHE A 2 2.41 1.49 9.87
N LEU A 3 1.39 0.71 9.52
CA LEU A 3 0.04 0.78 10.10
C LEU A 3 -0.18 -0.27 11.21
N LYS A 4 0.87 -1.05 11.51
CA LYS A 4 0.88 -2.16 12.46
C LYS A 4 2.03 -2.06 13.46
N THR A 5 2.90 -1.08 13.31
CA THR A 5 4.08 -0.90 14.17
C THR A 5 4.21 0.56 14.55
N ASN A 6 4.58 0.79 15.80
CA ASN A 6 5.04 2.07 16.32
C ASN A 6 6.23 1.80 17.25
N GLU A 7 7.02 2.82 17.57
CA GLU A 7 8.13 2.68 18.53
C GLU A 7 9.08 1.50 18.22
N LEU A 8 9.43 1.29 16.95
CA LEU A 8 10.19 0.13 16.47
C LEU A 8 11.46 -0.16 17.32
N GLN A 9 11.52 -1.35 17.92
CA GLN A 9 12.60 -1.82 18.79
C GLN A 9 13.31 -3.08 18.28
N CYS A 10 12.65 -3.91 17.47
CA CYS A 10 13.18 -5.22 17.08
C CYS A 10 13.01 -5.51 15.59
N LEU A 11 14.05 -6.09 14.99
CA LEU A 11 14.07 -6.59 13.62
C LEU A 11 14.01 -8.12 13.63
N LEU A 12 12.96 -8.70 13.06
CA LEU A 12 12.89 -10.14 12.78
C LEU A 12 13.29 -10.37 11.33
N VAL A 13 14.31 -11.21 11.09
CA VAL A 13 14.85 -11.44 9.74
C VAL A 13 14.78 -12.92 9.44
N TYR A 14 13.98 -13.31 8.44
CA TYR A 14 14.15 -14.61 7.83
C TYR A 14 15.51 -14.68 7.15
N LEU A 15 16.28 -15.73 7.47
CA LEU A 15 17.61 -15.93 6.92
C LEU A 15 17.60 -16.35 5.45
N ASP A 16 16.43 -16.69 4.91
CA ASP A 16 16.31 -17.18 3.54
C ASP A 16 16.78 -16.14 2.52
N ALA A 17 17.69 -16.60 1.65
CA ALA A 17 18.35 -15.80 0.61
C ALA A 17 19.20 -14.60 1.10
N PHE A 18 19.38 -14.39 2.42
CA PHE A 18 20.34 -13.42 2.94
C PHE A 18 21.73 -14.02 2.98
N SER A 19 22.70 -13.33 2.39
CA SER A 19 24.11 -13.69 2.48
C SER A 19 24.67 -13.41 3.87
N TYR A 20 25.75 -14.10 4.23
CA TYR A 20 26.46 -13.86 5.49
C TYR A 20 26.90 -12.40 5.68
N GLN A 21 27.28 -11.72 4.60
CA GLN A 21 27.66 -10.30 4.63
C GLN A 21 26.47 -9.40 4.98
N GLU A 22 25.31 -9.67 4.40
CA GLU A 22 24.07 -8.94 4.68
C GLU A 22 23.61 -9.15 6.13
N ILE A 23 23.68 -10.40 6.62
CA ILE A 23 23.35 -10.76 8.01
C ILE A 23 24.25 -10.00 8.99
N ASN A 24 25.58 -10.04 8.78
CA ASN A 24 26.53 -9.31 9.61
C ASN A 24 26.26 -7.80 9.59
N TYR A 25 26.02 -7.24 8.40
CA TYR A 25 25.70 -5.83 8.25
C TYR A 25 24.45 -5.44 9.05
N LEU A 26 23.36 -6.20 8.92
CA LEU A 26 22.13 -5.93 9.67
C LEU A 26 22.36 -6.08 11.18
N ASN A 27 23.03 -7.15 11.61
CA ASN A 27 23.33 -7.37 13.02
C ASN A 27 24.10 -6.20 13.62
N GLU A 28 25.20 -5.80 13.00
CA GLU A 28 26.04 -4.69 13.44
C GLU A 28 25.25 -3.38 13.50
N LYS A 29 24.51 -3.03 12.44
CA LYS A 29 23.78 -1.75 12.39
C LYS A 29 22.63 -1.68 13.37
N ILE A 30 21.89 -2.77 13.56
CA ILE A 30 20.75 -2.77 14.48
C ILE A 30 21.23 -2.76 15.94
N THR A 31 22.20 -3.60 16.29
CA THR A 31 22.75 -3.66 17.66
C THR A 31 23.45 -2.36 18.06
N ASN A 32 24.20 -1.72 17.17
CA ASN A 32 24.83 -0.41 17.43
C ASN A 32 23.82 0.71 17.72
N MET A 33 22.55 0.57 17.30
CA MET A 33 21.49 1.50 17.65
C MET A 33 20.80 1.16 19.00
N GLY A 34 21.31 0.16 19.73
CA GLY A 34 20.67 -0.36 20.95
C GLY A 34 19.35 -1.08 20.68
N LYS A 35 19.16 -1.58 19.46
CA LYS A 35 17.94 -2.29 19.02
C LYS A 35 18.20 -3.79 18.95
N GLN A 36 17.14 -4.57 19.02
CA GLN A 36 17.24 -6.02 18.99
C GLN A 36 17.08 -6.56 17.56
N ILE A 37 17.73 -7.67 17.29
CA ILE A 37 17.60 -8.40 16.02
C ILE A 37 17.50 -9.89 16.33
N ILE A 38 16.52 -10.54 15.70
CA ILE A 38 16.34 -11.99 15.78
C ILE A 38 16.39 -12.54 14.37
N PHE A 39 17.17 -13.60 14.20
CA PHE A 39 17.21 -14.36 12.98
C PHE A 39 16.26 -15.55 13.05
N ILE A 40 15.49 -15.74 11.99
CA ILE A 40 14.59 -16.87 11.83
C ILE A 40 15.25 -17.83 10.85
N GLN A 41 15.74 -18.94 11.38
CA GLN A 41 16.38 -19.98 10.60
C GLN A 41 15.34 -20.86 9.93
N THR A 42 15.50 -21.02 8.62
CA THR A 42 14.75 -21.95 7.78
C THR A 42 15.58 -23.24 7.62
N GLU A 43 15.25 -24.12 6.66
CA GLU A 43 15.92 -25.42 6.50
C GLU A 43 17.43 -25.33 6.26
N GLU A 44 17.93 -24.20 5.74
CA GLU A 44 19.35 -23.99 5.48
C GLU A 44 20.10 -23.53 6.75
N THR A 45 21.25 -24.15 7.01
CA THR A 45 22.16 -23.71 8.06
C THR A 45 23.01 -22.55 7.56
N VAL A 46 22.67 -21.34 8.01
CA VAL A 46 23.42 -20.13 7.70
C VAL A 46 24.32 -19.78 8.87
N LYS A 47 25.58 -19.41 8.58
CA LYS A 47 26.51 -18.92 9.60
C LYS A 47 25.98 -17.61 10.20
N LEU A 48 26.01 -17.48 11.52
CA LEU A 48 25.54 -16.29 12.23
C LEU A 48 26.68 -15.58 12.97
N PRO A 49 26.53 -14.27 13.24
CA PRO A 49 27.36 -13.56 14.22
C PRO A 49 27.29 -14.24 15.60
N ASN A 50 28.35 -14.11 16.40
CA ASN A 50 28.34 -14.59 17.79
C ASN A 50 27.23 -13.91 18.61
N ASN A 51 26.62 -14.67 19.53
CA ASN A 51 25.52 -14.21 20.40
C ASN A 51 24.24 -13.75 19.66
N SER A 52 24.06 -14.19 18.41
CA SER A 52 22.84 -13.92 17.65
C SER A 52 21.64 -14.62 18.29
N LEU A 53 20.53 -13.90 18.45
CA LEU A 53 19.25 -14.51 18.82
C LEU A 53 18.66 -15.23 17.62
N LEU A 54 18.20 -16.46 17.85
CA LEU A 54 17.80 -17.39 16.79
C LEU A 54 16.49 -18.09 17.15
N ILE A 55 15.55 -18.10 16.20
CA ILE A 55 14.33 -18.91 16.26
C ILE A 55 14.36 -19.88 15.07
N GLN A 56 14.05 -21.15 15.32
CA GLN A 56 13.89 -22.14 14.26
C GLN A 56 12.47 -22.10 13.72
N GLU A 57 12.32 -21.94 12.40
CA GLU A 57 11.03 -22.10 11.74
C GLU A 57 10.63 -23.58 11.73
N THR A 58 9.49 -23.89 12.33
CA THR A 58 8.97 -25.26 12.36
C THR A 58 8.16 -25.57 11.10
N PHE A 59 7.83 -26.85 10.90
CA PHE A 59 6.88 -27.25 9.86
C PHE A 59 5.51 -26.57 10.05
N GLN A 60 5.04 -26.42 11.30
CA GLN A 60 3.76 -25.77 11.58
C GLN A 60 3.78 -24.29 11.18
N ASP A 61 4.89 -23.58 11.39
CA ASP A 61 5.00 -22.18 11.00
C ASP A 61 4.91 -21.99 9.48
N ARG A 62 5.44 -22.96 8.72
CA ARG A 62 5.35 -22.95 7.25
C ARG A 62 3.94 -23.20 6.74
N VAL A 63 3.17 -24.04 7.44
CA VAL A 63 1.79 -24.39 7.06
C VAL A 63 0.79 -23.34 7.52
N PHE A 64 0.92 -22.83 8.75
CA PHE A 64 -0.07 -21.98 9.40
C PHE A 64 0.34 -20.50 9.50
N GLY A 65 1.56 -20.17 9.06
CA GLY A 65 2.11 -18.82 9.10
C GLY A 65 2.90 -18.51 10.38
N PRO A 66 3.54 -17.33 10.44
CA PRO A 66 4.59 -17.03 11.41
C PRO A 66 4.10 -16.61 12.80
N ARG A 67 2.85 -16.89 13.16
CA ARG A 67 2.28 -16.47 14.44
C ARG A 67 3.12 -16.94 15.63
N LYS A 68 3.47 -18.22 15.69
CA LYS A 68 4.26 -18.78 16.80
C LYS A 68 5.70 -18.27 16.81
N ILE A 69 6.25 -17.95 15.64
CA ILE A 69 7.57 -17.30 15.52
C ILE A 69 7.52 -15.92 16.17
N ILE A 70 6.49 -15.12 15.86
CA ILE A 70 6.30 -13.79 16.43
C ILE A 70 6.09 -13.87 17.94
N GLU A 71 5.22 -14.77 18.42
CA GLU A 71 5.00 -14.99 19.86
C GLU A 71 6.28 -15.44 20.59
N SER A 72 7.10 -16.26 19.94
CA SER A 72 8.40 -16.69 20.49
C SER A 72 9.40 -15.54 20.52
N ALA A 73 9.43 -14.70 19.49
CA ALA A 73 10.23 -13.47 19.51
C ALA A 73 9.80 -12.56 20.66
N MET A 74 8.50 -12.33 20.85
CA MET A 74 7.97 -11.49 21.94
C MET A 74 8.44 -11.98 23.31
N ARG A 75 8.37 -13.29 23.56
CA ARG A 75 8.86 -13.91 24.80
C ARG A 75 10.37 -13.78 24.99
N LEU A 76 11.16 -13.87 23.92
CA LEU A 76 12.61 -13.76 23.98
C LEU A 76 13.08 -12.33 24.24
N THR A 77 12.33 -11.33 23.77
CA THR A 77 12.75 -9.93 23.80
C THR A 77 12.06 -9.07 24.85
N ASP A 78 10.95 -9.57 25.42
CA ASP A 78 10.00 -8.79 26.23
C ASP A 78 9.50 -7.53 25.50
N LEU A 79 9.22 -7.69 24.20
CA LEU A 79 8.71 -6.62 23.35
C LEU A 79 7.38 -7.05 22.76
N ALA A 80 6.47 -6.10 22.58
CA ALA A 80 5.20 -6.35 21.91
C ALA A 80 5.38 -6.41 20.39
N SER A 81 4.50 -7.13 19.70
CA SER A 81 4.50 -7.25 18.24
C SER A 81 4.48 -5.90 17.48
N TYR A 82 3.82 -4.89 18.04
CA TYR A 82 3.82 -3.55 17.43
C TYR A 82 5.17 -2.84 17.49
N GLN A 83 6.13 -3.34 18.26
CA GLN A 83 7.51 -2.82 18.32
C GLN A 83 8.45 -3.62 17.40
N MET A 84 7.91 -4.56 16.62
CA MET A 84 8.66 -5.45 15.76
C MET A 84 8.37 -5.19 14.29
N ILE A 85 9.34 -5.53 13.45
CA ILE A 85 9.15 -5.60 12.00
C ILE A 85 9.75 -6.89 11.46
N LEU A 86 9.00 -7.56 10.59
CA LEU A 86 9.40 -8.81 9.97
C LEU A 86 9.91 -8.56 8.55
N VAL A 87 11.10 -9.07 8.25
CA VAL A 87 11.79 -8.90 6.97
C VAL A 87 12.10 -10.24 6.35
N SER A 88 11.84 -10.37 5.05
CA SER A 88 12.29 -11.50 4.23
C SER A 88 12.59 -11.02 2.81
N LYS A 89 13.35 -11.82 2.06
CA LYS A 89 13.50 -11.70 0.61
C LYS A 89 12.40 -12.43 -0.17
N ASP A 90 11.70 -13.35 0.49
CA ASP A 90 10.61 -14.11 -0.08
C ASP A 90 9.25 -13.48 0.27
N HIS A 91 8.49 -13.12 -0.76
CA HIS A 91 7.14 -12.60 -0.60
C HIS A 91 6.20 -13.66 -0.02
N LEU A 92 6.36 -14.94 -0.37
CA LEU A 92 5.47 -16.01 0.08
C LEU A 92 5.52 -16.17 1.60
N LYS A 93 6.70 -16.01 2.21
CA LYS A 93 6.89 -15.98 3.67
C LYS A 93 6.11 -14.85 4.33
N LEU A 94 6.13 -13.67 3.71
CA LEU A 94 5.46 -12.50 4.24
C LEU A 94 3.95 -12.52 4.00
N LYS A 95 3.47 -13.25 2.99
CA LYS A 95 2.05 -13.26 2.59
C LYS A 95 1.09 -13.65 3.72
N SER A 96 1.46 -14.56 4.61
CA SER A 96 0.68 -14.86 5.81
C SER A 96 0.86 -13.80 6.90
N ALA A 97 2.08 -13.26 7.04
CA ALA A 97 2.39 -12.20 8.01
C ALA A 97 1.72 -10.86 7.72
N VAL A 98 1.39 -10.53 6.47
CA VAL A 98 0.75 -9.24 6.15
C VAL A 98 -0.60 -9.07 6.83
N HIS A 99 -1.28 -10.17 7.15
CA HIS A 99 -2.57 -10.18 7.85
C HIS A 99 -2.41 -10.24 9.38
N LEU A 100 -1.20 -10.41 9.89
CA LEU A 100 -0.95 -10.45 11.33
C LEU A 100 -0.65 -9.05 11.88
N PRO A 101 -0.85 -8.79 13.20
CA PRO A 101 -0.52 -7.54 13.90
C PRO A 101 0.99 -7.19 14.00
N ILE A 102 1.73 -7.33 12.90
CA ILE A 102 3.15 -6.98 12.80
C ILE A 102 3.41 -6.31 11.45
N SER A 103 4.30 -5.32 11.39
CA SER A 103 4.69 -4.75 10.10
C SER A 103 5.64 -5.68 9.33
N THR A 104 5.55 -5.62 8.01
CA THR A 104 6.28 -6.50 7.09
C THR A 104 7.08 -5.72 6.07
N VAL A 105 8.30 -6.15 5.77
CA VAL A 105 9.16 -5.54 4.75
C VAL A 105 9.69 -6.62 3.82
N LEU A 106 9.39 -6.47 2.53
CA LEU A 106 10.05 -7.24 1.49
C LEU A 106 11.34 -6.55 1.12
N PHE A 107 12.46 -7.22 1.32
CA PHE A 107 13.74 -6.77 0.79
C PHE A 107 14.03 -7.52 -0.50
N ASN A 108 14.08 -6.84 -1.64
CA ASN A 108 14.42 -7.48 -2.90
C ASN A 108 14.97 -6.44 -3.89
N GLU A 109 16.14 -6.72 -4.45
CA GLU A 109 16.81 -5.87 -5.44
C GLU A 109 16.00 -5.75 -6.74
N ASN A 110 15.24 -6.79 -7.11
CA ASN A 110 14.31 -6.72 -8.23
C ASN A 110 13.30 -5.60 -7.98
N PRO A 111 13.24 -4.53 -8.79
CA PRO A 111 12.35 -3.40 -8.55
C PRO A 111 10.86 -3.77 -8.67
N HIS A 112 10.52 -4.86 -9.36
CA HIS A 112 9.15 -5.27 -9.62
C HIS A 112 8.64 -6.31 -8.62
N ILE A 113 7.44 -6.06 -8.09
CA ILE A 113 6.66 -7.04 -7.33
C ILE A 113 5.96 -7.98 -8.32
N ASN A 114 5.79 -9.25 -7.96
CA ASN A 114 5.03 -10.18 -8.77
C ASN A 114 3.54 -9.78 -8.80
N TYR A 115 2.94 -9.81 -9.99
CA TYR A 115 1.53 -9.47 -10.19
C TYR A 115 0.55 -10.31 -9.35
N ASN A 116 0.90 -11.57 -9.06
CA ASN A 116 0.04 -12.45 -8.24
C ASN A 116 0.04 -12.09 -6.74
N ASP A 117 0.97 -11.24 -6.33
CA ASP A 117 1.24 -10.91 -4.93
C ASP A 117 0.71 -9.52 -4.53
N ILE A 118 0.30 -8.69 -5.49
CA ILE A 118 -0.07 -7.29 -5.26
C ILE A 118 -1.32 -7.09 -4.39
N GLY A 119 -2.10 -8.14 -4.15
CA GLY A 119 -3.25 -8.13 -3.26
C GLY A 119 -2.90 -8.34 -1.78
N ASN A 120 -1.67 -8.78 -1.48
CA ASN A 120 -1.18 -9.04 -0.12
C ASN A 120 0.19 -8.38 0.07
N LEU A 121 0.28 -7.09 -0.22
CA LEU A 121 1.54 -6.37 -0.21
C LEU A 121 2.08 -6.18 1.21
N PRO A 122 3.41 -6.31 1.38
CA PRO A 122 4.06 -5.91 2.62
C PRO A 122 3.92 -4.40 2.86
N ASP A 123 4.17 -3.96 4.09
CA ASP A 123 4.14 -2.55 4.48
C ASP A 123 5.17 -1.69 3.76
N LEU A 124 6.26 -2.32 3.33
CA LEU A 124 7.23 -1.68 2.45
C LEU A 124 7.98 -2.71 1.61
N LYS A 125 8.38 -2.29 0.41
CA LYS A 125 9.42 -2.95 -0.37
C LYS A 125 10.67 -2.08 -0.39
N LEU A 126 11.82 -2.68 -0.09
CA LEU A 126 13.13 -2.04 -0.20
C LEU A 126 13.98 -2.74 -1.25
N GLY A 127 14.69 -1.97 -2.08
CA GLY A 127 15.65 -2.48 -3.06
C GLY A 127 17.11 -2.39 -2.62
N ASN A 128 17.36 -1.87 -1.43
CA ASN A 128 18.71 -1.69 -0.89
C ASN A 128 18.71 -2.02 0.60
N ILE A 129 19.63 -2.89 1.02
CA ILE A 129 19.75 -3.35 2.40
C ILE A 129 20.02 -2.22 3.39
N ARG A 130 20.68 -1.14 2.94
CA ARG A 130 20.90 0.07 3.75
C ARG A 130 19.60 0.75 4.16
N GLY A 131 18.52 0.50 3.43
CA GLY A 131 17.19 1.00 3.78
C GLY A 131 16.60 0.37 5.04
N ILE A 132 17.00 -0.86 5.41
CA ILE A 132 16.40 -1.59 6.55
C ILE A 132 16.75 -0.90 7.89
N PRO A 133 18.03 -0.61 8.22
CA PRO A 133 18.34 0.12 9.46
C PRO A 133 17.72 1.53 9.51
N GLU A 134 17.54 2.17 8.36
CA GLU A 134 16.95 3.51 8.28
C GLU A 134 15.47 3.56 8.66
N LEU A 135 14.78 2.41 8.65
CA LEU A 135 13.39 2.29 9.13
C LEU A 135 13.23 2.65 10.62
N PHE A 136 14.30 2.49 11.41
CA PHE A 136 14.30 2.84 12.83
C PHE A 136 14.43 4.35 13.10
N LYS A 137 14.75 5.14 12.07
CA LYS A 137 15.05 6.58 12.21
C LYS A 137 14.05 7.48 11.48
N LYS A 138 13.44 6.99 10.40
CA LYS A 138 12.67 7.82 9.47
C LYS A 138 11.19 7.52 9.50
N THR A 139 10.37 8.57 9.44
CA THR A 139 8.95 8.47 9.09
C THR A 139 8.83 8.17 7.60
N THR A 140 8.52 6.91 7.25
CA THR A 140 8.56 6.50 5.84
C THR A 140 7.49 5.49 5.43
N GLY A 141 7.48 5.22 4.12
CA GLY A 141 6.93 4.07 3.42
C GLY A 141 6.31 4.52 2.11
N TYR A 142 5.22 3.89 1.66
CA TYR A 142 4.74 4.21 0.31
C TYR A 142 4.28 5.67 0.13
N PHE A 143 4.67 6.26 -1.00
CA PHE A 143 4.60 7.70 -1.25
C PHE A 143 3.18 8.28 -1.11
N SER A 144 2.19 7.73 -1.82
CA SER A 144 0.79 8.15 -1.70
C SER A 144 0.27 8.01 -0.27
N GLU A 145 0.68 6.98 0.47
CA GLU A 145 0.24 6.77 1.85
C GLU A 145 0.78 7.88 2.77
N VAL A 146 2.08 8.16 2.73
CA VAL A 146 2.70 9.17 3.60
C VAL A 146 2.34 10.60 3.17
N PHE A 147 2.31 10.88 1.86
CA PHE A 147 2.03 12.21 1.33
C PHE A 147 0.57 12.64 1.59
N SER A 148 -0.36 11.69 1.56
CA SER A 148 -1.78 11.95 1.85
C SER A 148 -2.12 11.95 3.34
N THR A 149 -1.16 11.62 4.21
CA THR A 149 -1.37 11.57 5.66
C THR A 149 -1.10 12.94 6.27
N HIS A 150 -2.18 13.67 6.57
CA HIS A 150 -2.12 14.98 7.21
C HIS A 150 -2.27 14.81 8.73
N LEU A 151 -1.27 15.26 9.48
CA LEU A 151 -1.27 15.27 10.95
C LEU A 151 -1.98 16.51 11.49
N SER A 152 -1.84 17.63 10.79
CA SER A 152 -2.52 18.90 11.12
C SER A 152 -2.75 19.71 9.85
N LYS A 153 -3.26 20.96 9.99
CA LYS A 153 -3.40 21.89 8.85
C LYS A 153 -2.06 22.19 8.15
N LYS A 154 -0.95 22.19 8.90
CA LYS A 154 0.38 22.59 8.42
C LYS A 154 1.39 21.43 8.38
N SER A 155 1.03 20.25 8.86
CA SER A 155 1.95 19.11 8.98
C SER A 155 1.39 17.87 8.30
N LYS A 156 2.27 17.22 7.53
CA LYS A 156 2.05 15.92 6.88
C LYS A 156 3.02 14.90 7.46
N TRP A 157 2.78 13.62 7.22
CA TRP A 157 3.64 12.54 7.67
C TRP A 157 5.02 12.57 7.01
N SER A 158 5.06 12.71 5.68
CA SER A 158 6.29 12.89 4.91
C SER A 158 5.95 13.43 3.52
N GLU A 159 6.85 14.24 2.95
CA GLU A 159 6.81 14.66 1.55
C GLU A 159 7.59 13.74 0.62
N SER A 160 8.28 12.74 1.18
CA SER A 160 9.03 11.72 0.44
C SER A 160 8.57 10.31 0.84
N GLY A 161 8.63 9.39 -0.11
CA GLY A 161 8.26 8.00 0.13
C GLY A 161 8.64 7.11 -1.05
N TYR A 162 8.31 5.84 -0.91
CA TYR A 162 8.64 4.82 -1.90
C TYR A 162 7.48 4.61 -2.87
N ILE A 163 7.80 4.45 -4.14
CA ILE A 163 6.91 3.84 -5.12
C ILE A 163 7.33 2.38 -5.33
N PHE A 164 6.41 1.55 -5.78
CA PHE A 164 6.73 0.20 -6.21
C PHE A 164 6.18 -0.06 -7.61
N LYS A 165 6.82 -1.00 -8.31
CA LYS A 165 6.49 -1.33 -9.69
C LYS A 165 6.05 -2.78 -9.79
N PHE A 166 5.26 -3.11 -10.79
CA PHE A 166 4.95 -4.48 -11.18
C PHE A 166 4.48 -4.52 -12.63
N PHE A 167 4.57 -5.67 -13.27
CA PHE A 167 4.01 -5.87 -14.62
C PHE A 167 2.66 -6.54 -14.52
N ALA A 168 1.60 -5.84 -14.91
CA ALA A 168 0.28 -6.43 -15.08
C ALA A 168 0.19 -7.04 -16.49
N HIS A 169 -0.38 -8.24 -16.60
CA HIS A 169 -0.51 -8.93 -17.88
C HIS A 169 -1.93 -9.46 -18.12
N SER A 170 -2.34 -9.40 -19.38
CA SER A 170 -3.44 -10.17 -19.97
C SER A 170 -2.89 -11.02 -21.12
N GLU A 171 -3.73 -11.80 -21.80
CA GLU A 171 -3.31 -12.60 -22.96
C GLU A 171 -2.61 -11.79 -24.07
N LYS A 172 -2.95 -10.50 -24.22
CA LYS A 172 -2.52 -9.66 -25.34
C LYS A 172 -1.75 -8.41 -24.94
N THR A 173 -1.69 -8.09 -23.65
CA THR A 173 -1.17 -6.81 -23.17
C THR A 173 -0.30 -7.03 -21.95
N ASN A 174 0.91 -6.46 -21.99
CA ASN A 174 1.75 -6.28 -20.82
C ASN A 174 1.87 -4.79 -20.50
N LEU A 175 1.70 -4.43 -19.24
CA LEU A 175 1.68 -3.05 -18.78
C LEU A 175 2.50 -2.91 -17.50
N GLU A 176 3.53 -2.07 -17.54
CA GLU A 176 4.23 -1.67 -16.32
C GLU A 176 3.31 -0.74 -15.51
N ILE A 177 3.09 -1.10 -14.25
CA ILE A 177 2.33 -0.31 -13.29
C ILE A 177 3.29 0.24 -12.25
N ILE A 178 3.14 1.53 -11.96
CA ILE A 178 3.79 2.22 -10.86
C ILE A 178 2.71 2.64 -9.87
N SER A 179 2.81 2.13 -8.64
CA SER A 179 1.88 2.48 -7.57
C SER A 179 2.57 3.32 -6.52
N GLY A 180 1.87 4.35 -6.05
CA GLY A 180 2.29 5.14 -4.91
C GLY A 180 1.90 4.55 -3.55
N GLY A 181 1.13 3.45 -3.48
CA GLY A 181 0.76 2.86 -2.19
C GLY A 181 -0.21 1.69 -2.23
N ARG A 182 -0.79 1.40 -1.08
CA ARG A 182 -1.83 0.38 -0.88
C ARG A 182 -3.18 1.03 -0.65
N TYR A 183 -4.21 0.40 -1.19
CA TYR A 183 -5.61 0.75 -0.97
C TYR A 183 -6.28 -0.34 -0.16
N PHE A 184 -6.79 0.02 1.01
CA PHE A 184 -7.54 -0.85 1.90
C PHE A 184 -9.03 -0.58 1.69
N GLY A 185 -9.78 -1.58 1.23
CA GLY A 185 -11.23 -1.44 1.06
C GLY A 185 -11.95 -1.35 2.42
N PRO A 186 -13.22 -0.91 2.46
CA PRO A 186 -13.97 -0.73 3.73
C PRO A 186 -14.12 -1.98 4.60
N LYS A 187 -13.92 -3.17 4.04
CA LYS A 187 -13.96 -4.46 4.75
C LYS A 187 -12.60 -4.89 5.31
N HIS A 188 -11.53 -4.21 4.97
CA HIS A 188 -10.18 -4.57 5.42
C HIS A 188 -9.92 -3.95 6.79
N SER A 189 -9.30 -4.70 7.69
CA SER A 189 -8.92 -4.28 9.05
C SER A 189 -8.14 -2.96 9.12
N LEU A 190 -7.34 -2.63 8.09
CA LEU A 190 -6.50 -1.43 8.03
C LEU A 190 -7.22 -0.20 7.48
N TYR A 191 -8.48 -0.32 7.09
CA TYR A 191 -9.25 0.78 6.51
C TYR A 191 -9.37 1.99 7.46
N GLU A 192 -9.58 1.73 8.74
CA GLU A 192 -9.67 2.76 9.79
C GLU A 192 -8.31 3.34 10.17
N SER A 193 -7.19 2.80 9.65
CA SER A 193 -5.85 3.33 9.86
C SER A 193 -5.32 4.15 8.68
N SER A 194 -5.94 4.04 7.49
CA SER A 194 -5.39 4.56 6.24
C SER A 194 -6.11 5.85 5.75
N GLN A 195 -5.46 7.01 5.88
CA GLN A 195 -5.96 8.25 5.28
C GLN A 195 -6.10 8.17 3.75
N LEU A 196 -5.15 7.56 3.04
CA LEU A 196 -5.21 7.41 1.57
C LEU A 196 -6.52 6.74 1.13
N SER A 197 -6.84 5.58 1.72
CA SER A 197 -8.08 4.84 1.43
C SER A 197 -9.35 5.64 1.74
N LYS A 198 -9.39 6.37 2.86
CA LYS A 198 -10.51 7.27 3.21
C LYS A 198 -10.67 8.40 2.19
N ARG A 199 -9.57 8.99 1.74
CA ARG A 199 -9.56 10.08 0.74
C ARG A 199 -9.97 9.61 -0.64
N ILE A 200 -9.46 8.45 -1.09
CA ILE A 200 -9.90 7.82 -2.35
C ILE A 200 -11.40 7.56 -2.30
N ARG A 201 -11.93 7.01 -1.21
CA ARG A 201 -13.38 6.81 -1.06
C ARG A 201 -14.14 8.13 -1.10
N LYS A 202 -13.66 9.15 -0.40
CA LYS A 202 -14.28 10.50 -0.37
C LYS A 202 -14.33 11.13 -1.76
N SER A 203 -13.26 11.00 -2.56
CA SER A 203 -13.17 11.55 -3.92
C SER A 203 -14.19 10.97 -4.92
N LYS A 204 -14.84 9.85 -4.58
CA LYS A 204 -15.88 9.26 -5.44
C LYS A 204 -17.15 10.10 -5.48
N ASN A 205 -17.35 10.96 -4.48
CA ASN A 205 -18.57 11.75 -4.30
C ASN A 205 -18.31 13.27 -4.27
N GLU A 206 -17.06 13.71 -4.22
CA GLU A 206 -16.69 15.14 -4.13
C GLU A 206 -15.27 15.39 -4.66
N THR A 207 -14.92 16.65 -4.92
CA THR A 207 -13.65 17.07 -5.55
C THR A 207 -12.62 17.62 -4.56
N SER A 208 -12.88 17.56 -3.25
CA SER A 208 -12.01 18.17 -2.23
C SER A 208 -10.61 17.55 -2.15
N GLN A 209 -10.40 16.40 -2.80
CA GLN A 209 -9.12 15.67 -2.81
C GLN A 209 -8.34 15.85 -4.14
N ASP A 210 -8.90 16.55 -5.13
CA ASP A 210 -8.35 16.61 -6.49
C ASP A 210 -6.96 17.24 -6.52
N ASN A 211 -6.73 18.32 -5.77
CA ASN A 211 -5.40 18.96 -5.67
C ASN A 211 -4.36 18.02 -5.05
N LEU A 212 -4.73 17.31 -3.98
CA LEU A 212 -3.84 16.34 -3.34
C LEU A 212 -3.46 15.22 -4.31
N PHE A 213 -4.43 14.70 -5.06
CA PHE A 213 -4.16 13.63 -6.03
C PHE A 213 -3.37 14.15 -7.23
N ASN A 214 -3.63 15.38 -7.68
CA ASN A 214 -2.82 16.02 -8.71
C ASN A 214 -1.35 16.14 -8.27
N ASP A 215 -1.07 16.51 -7.03
CA ASP A 215 0.29 16.58 -6.50
C ASP A 215 0.96 15.21 -6.41
N ILE A 216 0.23 14.17 -5.99
CA ILE A 216 0.74 12.79 -5.94
C ILE A 216 1.07 12.30 -7.36
N PHE A 217 0.13 12.39 -8.30
CA PHE A 217 0.36 11.97 -9.68
C PHE A 217 1.48 12.77 -10.33
N PHE A 218 1.51 14.10 -10.15
CA PHE A 218 2.57 14.95 -10.66
C PHE A 218 3.94 14.47 -10.19
N SER A 219 4.09 14.19 -8.90
CA SER A 219 5.36 13.76 -8.31
C SER A 219 5.82 12.41 -8.86
N ILE A 220 4.90 11.44 -9.00
CA ILE A 220 5.22 10.12 -9.57
C ILE A 220 5.57 10.25 -11.06
N ILE A 221 4.78 10.99 -11.83
CA ILE A 221 5.00 11.16 -13.28
C ILE A 221 6.28 11.94 -13.56
N LYS A 222 6.63 12.91 -12.72
CA LYS A 222 7.91 13.62 -12.81
C LYS A 222 9.09 12.64 -12.73
N VAL A 223 9.08 11.70 -11.77
CA VAL A 223 10.11 10.66 -11.65
C VAL A 223 10.12 9.74 -12.88
N ILE A 224 8.96 9.39 -13.44
CA ILE A 224 8.89 8.62 -14.68
C ILE A 224 9.53 9.40 -15.84
N ASN A 225 9.21 10.67 -15.97
CA ASN A 225 9.69 11.56 -17.02
C ASN A 225 11.21 11.78 -16.98
N GLU A 226 11.80 11.78 -15.79
CA GLU A 226 13.26 11.85 -15.59
C GLU A 226 13.99 10.60 -16.10
N VAL A 227 13.34 9.43 -16.08
CA VAL A 227 13.91 8.17 -16.60
C VAL A 227 13.61 7.99 -18.09
N GLN A 228 12.39 8.33 -18.51
CA GLN A 228 11.95 8.25 -19.89
C GLN A 228 10.89 9.31 -20.18
N ASN A 229 11.19 10.16 -21.16
CA ASN A 229 10.31 11.25 -21.61
C ASN A 229 8.86 10.76 -21.79
N VAL A 230 7.91 11.46 -21.16
CA VAL A 230 6.47 11.24 -21.25
C VAL A 230 5.88 12.29 -22.16
N ASN A 231 5.19 11.89 -23.23
CA ASN A 231 4.65 12.82 -24.23
C ASN A 231 3.15 13.03 -24.10
N GLY A 232 2.45 12.14 -23.40
CA GLY A 232 1.01 12.26 -23.17
C GLY A 232 0.58 11.67 -21.84
N ILE A 233 -0.53 12.18 -21.32
CA ILE A 233 -1.19 11.67 -20.12
C ILE A 233 -2.66 11.45 -20.44
N THR A 234 -3.18 10.30 -20.02
CA THR A 234 -4.61 9.99 -20.04
C THR A 234 -5.00 9.27 -18.76
N ARG A 235 -6.26 8.87 -18.67
CA ARG A 235 -6.86 8.21 -17.51
C ARG A 235 -7.76 7.07 -17.95
N VAL A 236 -8.02 6.10 -17.06
CA VAL A 236 -9.01 5.04 -17.30
C VAL A 236 -10.42 5.64 -17.45
N PRO A 237 -11.10 5.48 -18.60
CA PRO A 237 -12.38 6.12 -18.82
C PRO A 237 -13.50 5.69 -17.89
N SER A 238 -14.33 6.66 -17.52
CA SER A 238 -15.57 6.44 -16.79
C SER A 238 -16.56 5.91 -17.80
N ARG A 239 -17.51 5.11 -17.32
CA ARG A 239 -18.65 4.72 -18.14
C ARG A 239 -19.41 5.96 -18.60
N PRO A 240 -20.06 5.94 -19.78
CA PRO A 240 -20.71 7.12 -20.36
C PRO A 240 -21.66 7.88 -19.42
N GLU A 241 -22.39 7.16 -18.56
CA GLU A 241 -23.35 7.75 -17.61
C GLU A 241 -22.70 8.32 -16.32
N LYS A 242 -21.40 8.13 -16.14
CA LYS A 242 -20.68 8.55 -14.93
C LYS A 242 -19.76 9.71 -15.24
N LYS A 243 -19.78 10.70 -14.35
CA LYS A 243 -18.81 11.80 -14.38
C LYS A 243 -17.39 11.25 -14.39
N ASP A 244 -16.60 11.80 -15.29
CA ASP A 244 -15.17 11.62 -15.32
C ASP A 244 -14.49 12.54 -14.30
N ARG A 245 -14.10 11.98 -13.17
CA ARG A 245 -13.39 12.72 -12.12
C ARG A 245 -11.89 12.90 -12.39
N LEU A 246 -11.29 12.06 -13.25
CA LEU A 246 -9.85 12.09 -13.47
C LEU A 246 -9.46 12.97 -14.66
N ALA A 247 -10.33 13.22 -15.65
CA ALA A 247 -10.02 14.15 -16.75
C ALA A 247 -9.63 15.56 -16.27
N PRO A 248 -10.32 16.20 -15.30
CA PRO A 248 -9.88 17.49 -14.77
C PRO A 248 -8.47 17.41 -14.16
N ILE A 249 -8.14 16.29 -13.50
CA ILE A 249 -6.80 16.05 -12.95
C ILE A 249 -5.77 15.89 -14.07
N VAL A 250 -6.08 15.11 -15.12
CA VAL A 250 -5.19 14.93 -16.28
C VAL A 250 -4.93 16.26 -16.98
N SER A 251 -5.97 17.06 -17.22
CA SER A 251 -5.81 18.37 -17.87
C SER A 251 -4.85 19.28 -17.10
N LEU A 252 -4.97 19.31 -15.76
CA LEU A 252 -4.05 20.06 -14.91
C LEU A 252 -2.63 19.45 -14.90
N LEU A 253 -2.50 18.11 -14.85
CA LEU A 253 -1.20 17.43 -14.93
C LEU A 253 -0.48 17.74 -16.24
N SER A 254 -1.18 17.62 -17.37
CA SER A 254 -0.65 17.87 -18.70
C SER A 254 -0.15 19.29 -18.86
N LYS A 255 -0.90 20.28 -18.33
CA LYS A 255 -0.45 21.67 -18.26
C LYS A 255 0.80 21.85 -17.40
N ARG A 256 0.86 21.20 -16.24
CA ARG A 256 2.02 21.30 -15.31
C ARG A 256 3.29 20.64 -15.86
N LEU A 257 3.15 19.58 -16.63
CA LEU A 257 4.26 18.77 -17.15
C LEU A 257 4.62 19.07 -18.60
N GLY A 258 3.82 19.88 -19.31
CA GLY A 258 4.04 20.18 -20.73
C GLY A 258 3.77 19.00 -21.66
N THR A 259 2.83 18.13 -21.31
CA THR A 259 2.47 16.92 -22.07
C THR A 259 1.12 17.07 -22.76
N VAL A 260 0.83 16.19 -23.73
CA VAL A 260 -0.49 16.16 -24.39
C VAL A 260 -1.55 15.54 -23.47
N ASP A 261 -2.68 16.22 -23.30
CA ASP A 261 -3.87 15.64 -22.66
C ASP A 261 -4.62 14.74 -23.66
N LEU A 262 -4.57 13.44 -23.40
CA LEU A 262 -5.21 12.40 -24.20
C LEU A 262 -6.56 11.93 -23.62
N SER A 263 -7.12 12.64 -22.63
CA SER A 263 -8.44 12.34 -22.09
C SER A 263 -9.54 12.34 -23.17
N PRO A 264 -9.54 13.25 -24.17
CA PRO A 264 -10.52 13.21 -25.26
C PRO A 264 -10.35 12.03 -26.22
N ASN A 265 -9.15 11.42 -26.25
CA ASN A 265 -8.77 10.41 -27.24
C ASN A 265 -9.06 8.98 -26.79
N LEU A 266 -9.30 8.74 -25.49
CA LEU A 266 -9.59 7.44 -24.91
C LEU A 266 -10.98 7.46 -24.25
N SER A 267 -11.91 6.65 -24.73
CA SER A 267 -13.30 6.65 -24.26
C SER A 267 -13.83 5.25 -23.98
N CYS A 268 -14.80 5.16 -23.06
CA CYS A 268 -15.60 3.96 -22.82
C CYS A 268 -16.80 3.98 -23.78
N LYS A 269 -16.92 2.99 -24.67
CA LYS A 269 -17.96 2.91 -25.70
C LYS A 269 -19.34 2.57 -25.13
N HIS A 270 -19.41 1.60 -24.22
CA HIS A 270 -20.67 1.12 -23.68
C HIS A 270 -20.70 1.14 -22.16
N ASN A 271 -21.91 1.09 -21.61
CA ASN A 271 -22.11 0.81 -20.20
C ASN A 271 -22.01 -0.70 -20.00
N TYR A 272 -21.14 -1.14 -19.09
CA TYR A 272 -20.98 -2.55 -18.72
C TYR A 272 -21.32 -2.74 -17.23
N PRO A 273 -21.78 -3.93 -16.79
CA PRO A 273 -22.11 -4.19 -15.39
C PRO A 273 -20.97 -3.79 -14.41
N PRO A 274 -21.27 -3.22 -13.23
CA PRO A 274 -20.27 -3.02 -12.17
C PRO A 274 -19.47 -4.29 -11.90
N HIS A 275 -18.16 -4.17 -11.66
CA HIS A 275 -17.30 -5.30 -11.28
C HIS A 275 -17.60 -5.90 -9.89
N LYS A 276 -18.68 -5.44 -9.25
CA LYS A 276 -19.13 -5.94 -7.95
C LYS A 276 -19.54 -7.40 -8.13
N ASN A 277 -19.02 -8.29 -7.27
CA ASN A 277 -19.24 -9.74 -7.30
C ASN A 277 -18.62 -10.50 -8.48
N LEU A 278 -17.82 -9.85 -9.34
CA LEU A 278 -17.09 -10.54 -10.41
C LEU A 278 -15.71 -11.00 -9.94
N ASN A 279 -15.34 -12.23 -10.29
CA ASN A 279 -14.00 -12.78 -10.13
C ASN A 279 -13.02 -12.16 -11.15
N LYS A 280 -11.73 -12.53 -11.07
CA LYS A 280 -10.69 -11.97 -11.95
C LYS A 280 -11.01 -12.15 -13.43
N GLU A 281 -11.30 -13.37 -13.86
CA GLU A 281 -11.57 -13.72 -15.26
C GLU A 281 -12.84 -13.02 -15.79
N GLN A 282 -13.90 -13.03 -15.00
CA GLN A 282 -15.16 -12.34 -15.31
C GLN A 282 -14.93 -10.83 -15.50
N ARG A 283 -14.06 -10.20 -14.71
CA ARG A 283 -13.73 -8.77 -14.90
C ARG A 283 -13.02 -8.50 -16.21
N PHE A 284 -12.13 -9.38 -16.66
CA PHE A 284 -11.47 -9.27 -17.97
C PHE A 284 -12.48 -9.40 -19.12
N MET A 285 -13.37 -10.39 -19.04
CA MET A 285 -14.43 -10.56 -20.05
C MET A 285 -15.39 -9.37 -20.08
N ASN A 286 -15.73 -8.80 -18.92
CA ASN A 286 -16.70 -7.70 -18.79
C ASN A 286 -16.20 -6.38 -19.41
N VAL A 287 -14.89 -6.14 -19.47
CA VAL A 287 -14.32 -4.92 -20.07
C VAL A 287 -13.87 -5.08 -21.52
N LYS A 288 -13.84 -6.31 -22.03
CA LYS A 288 -13.35 -6.62 -23.38
C LYS A 288 -14.10 -5.79 -24.43
N ASP A 289 -13.33 -5.10 -25.27
CA ASP A 289 -13.80 -4.26 -26.38
C ASP A 289 -14.73 -3.10 -25.95
N GLN A 290 -14.74 -2.75 -24.65
CA GLN A 290 -15.53 -1.65 -24.10
C GLN A 290 -14.89 -0.27 -24.27
N PHE A 291 -13.64 -0.20 -24.75
CA PHE A 291 -12.90 1.04 -24.88
C PHE A 291 -12.53 1.33 -26.34
N SER A 292 -12.21 2.59 -26.64
CA SER A 292 -11.62 3.02 -27.91
C SER A 292 -10.54 4.03 -27.65
N ALA A 293 -9.42 3.92 -28.37
CA ALA A 293 -8.47 5.01 -28.54
C ALA A 293 -8.49 5.51 -29.99
N ARG A 294 -8.50 6.83 -30.18
CA ARG A 294 -8.33 7.48 -31.50
C ARG A 294 -7.33 8.61 -31.38
N LEU A 295 -6.16 8.43 -31.98
CA LEU A 295 -5.05 9.39 -31.90
C LEU A 295 -4.84 10.05 -33.25
N HIS A 296 -4.55 11.36 -33.23
CA HIS A 296 -4.18 12.13 -34.42
C HIS A 296 -2.68 12.38 -34.51
N ASN A 297 -1.94 12.17 -33.42
CA ASN A 297 -0.51 12.44 -33.31
C ASN A 297 0.26 11.17 -32.94
N SER A 298 1.46 11.02 -33.46
CA SER A 298 2.41 9.98 -33.02
C SER A 298 2.96 10.37 -31.65
N LEU A 299 2.59 9.63 -30.61
CA LEU A 299 3.14 9.76 -29.26
C LEU A 299 3.88 8.48 -28.89
N ASP A 300 5.09 8.62 -28.37
CA ASP A 300 5.93 7.45 -28.05
C ASP A 300 5.58 6.87 -26.68
N HIS A 301 5.45 7.72 -25.65
CA HIS A 301 5.20 7.29 -24.28
C HIS A 301 4.02 8.03 -23.65
N VAL A 302 3.01 7.25 -23.23
CA VAL A 302 1.81 7.75 -22.56
C VAL A 302 1.72 7.20 -21.14
N VAL A 303 1.41 8.07 -20.18
CA VAL A 303 1.01 7.65 -18.84
C VAL A 303 -0.52 7.50 -18.76
N LEU A 304 -0.98 6.35 -18.29
CA LEU A 304 -2.39 6.04 -18.04
C LEU A 304 -2.65 6.02 -16.53
N ILE A 305 -3.45 6.96 -16.02
CA ILE A 305 -3.73 7.05 -14.58
C ILE A 305 -5.06 6.43 -14.17
N ASP A 306 -5.12 5.89 -12.95
CA ASP A 306 -6.37 5.54 -12.25
C ASP A 306 -6.19 5.71 -10.73
N ASP A 307 -7.27 5.66 -9.94
CA ASP A 307 -7.12 5.75 -8.48
C ASP A 307 -6.60 4.45 -7.86
N VAL A 308 -7.25 3.33 -8.19
CA VAL A 308 -6.98 2.04 -7.55
C VAL A 308 -6.82 0.94 -8.58
N PHE A 309 -5.66 0.29 -8.56
CA PHE A 309 -5.48 -0.95 -9.29
C PHE A 309 -6.10 -2.11 -8.51
N THR A 310 -7.01 -2.86 -9.14
CA THR A 310 -7.58 -4.09 -8.54
C THR A 310 -7.04 -5.33 -9.26
N THR A 311 -7.77 -5.86 -10.24
CA THR A 311 -7.27 -6.90 -11.14
C THR A 311 -6.55 -6.31 -12.34
N GLY A 312 -6.70 -5.00 -12.60
CA GLY A 312 -6.11 -4.36 -13.78
C GLY A 312 -6.88 -4.57 -15.08
N ALA A 313 -8.00 -5.31 -15.08
CA ALA A 313 -8.78 -5.59 -16.29
C ALA A 313 -9.08 -4.32 -17.10
N THR A 314 -9.67 -3.31 -16.46
CA THR A 314 -10.02 -2.04 -17.14
C THR A 314 -8.79 -1.30 -17.67
N MET A 315 -7.71 -1.26 -16.88
CA MET A 315 -6.49 -0.53 -17.25
C MET A 315 -5.72 -1.24 -18.37
N LEU A 316 -5.66 -2.58 -18.35
CA LEU A 316 -5.05 -3.40 -19.40
C LEU A 316 -5.82 -3.28 -20.73
N GLU A 317 -7.15 -3.21 -20.68
CA GLU A 317 -7.95 -2.97 -21.88
C GLU A 317 -7.74 -1.57 -22.45
N CYS A 318 -7.66 -0.54 -21.59
CA CYS A 318 -7.30 0.81 -22.01
C CYS A 318 -5.91 0.84 -22.66
N ALA A 319 -4.93 0.16 -22.06
CA ALA A 319 -3.58 0.06 -22.62
C ALA A 319 -3.56 -0.67 -23.96
N LYS A 320 -4.33 -1.77 -24.11
CA LYS A 320 -4.52 -2.46 -25.40
C LYS A 320 -4.97 -1.48 -26.49
N GLU A 321 -5.98 -0.66 -26.21
CA GLU A 321 -6.49 0.31 -27.18
C GLU A 321 -5.46 1.40 -27.51
N LEU A 322 -4.69 1.87 -26.52
CA LEU A 322 -3.60 2.81 -26.76
C LEU A 322 -2.49 2.20 -27.63
N TYR A 323 -2.10 0.94 -27.39
CA TYR A 323 -1.15 0.22 -28.24
C TYR A 323 -1.69 0.05 -29.68
N ASN A 324 -2.96 -0.34 -29.83
CA ASN A 324 -3.63 -0.45 -31.12
C ASN A 324 -3.69 0.88 -31.88
N ALA A 325 -3.76 2.00 -31.16
CA ALA A 325 -3.71 3.35 -31.73
C ALA A 325 -2.28 3.83 -32.05
N GLY A 326 -1.26 2.99 -31.87
CA GLY A 326 0.12 3.26 -32.28
C GLY A 326 1.04 3.80 -31.19
N ILE A 327 0.62 3.84 -29.93
CA ILE A 327 1.51 4.23 -28.81
C ILE A 327 2.56 3.13 -28.60
N LYS A 328 3.84 3.51 -28.49
CA LYS A 328 4.93 2.53 -28.32
C LYS A 328 5.08 2.05 -26.87
N LYS A 329 4.88 2.93 -25.90
CA LYS A 329 4.96 2.62 -24.47
C LYS A 329 3.78 3.23 -23.72
N VAL A 330 3.13 2.40 -22.91
CA VAL A 330 2.15 2.85 -21.92
C VAL A 330 2.69 2.50 -20.53
N THR A 331 2.65 3.46 -19.60
CA THR A 331 2.94 3.22 -18.17
C THR A 331 1.69 3.51 -17.36
N GLY A 332 1.22 2.54 -16.58
CA GLY A 332 0.09 2.75 -15.67
C GLY A 332 0.55 3.40 -14.37
N VAL A 333 -0.19 4.39 -13.87
CA VAL A 333 0.08 5.01 -12.56
C VAL A 333 -1.17 4.99 -11.71
N VAL A 334 -1.05 4.48 -10.47
CA VAL A 334 -2.17 4.44 -9.52
C VAL A 334 -1.82 5.01 -8.16
N LEU A 335 -2.81 5.57 -7.47
CA LEU A 335 -2.64 6.07 -6.10
C LEU A 335 -2.37 4.91 -5.14
N GLY A 336 -3.05 3.78 -5.34
CA GLY A 336 -2.74 2.55 -4.61
C GLY A 336 -3.24 1.26 -5.28
N VAL A 337 -2.73 0.13 -4.80
CA VAL A 337 -3.20 -1.21 -5.20
C VAL A 337 -4.14 -1.77 -4.15
N ASN A 338 -5.28 -2.32 -4.57
CA ASN A 338 -6.26 -2.91 -3.67
C ASN A 338 -5.70 -4.13 -2.93
N GLN A 339 -5.78 -4.10 -1.61
CA GLN A 339 -5.43 -5.21 -0.74
C GLN A 339 -6.66 -6.09 -0.48
N PHE A 340 -6.46 -7.41 -0.38
CA PHE A 340 -7.54 -8.35 -0.09
C PHE A 340 -8.01 -8.19 1.35
N ALA A 341 -9.33 -8.30 1.55
CA ALA A 341 -9.90 -8.18 2.88
C ALA A 341 -9.50 -9.40 3.73
N ASP A 342 -9.15 -9.12 4.98
CA ASP A 342 -8.88 -10.08 6.04
C ASP A 342 -10.14 -10.24 6.91
N GLU A 343 -11.19 -10.86 6.34
CA GLU A 343 -12.56 -10.90 6.89
C GLU A 343 -12.68 -11.44 8.34
N PHE A 344 -11.62 -12.04 8.88
CA PHE A 344 -11.57 -12.62 10.23
C PHE A 344 -10.91 -11.72 11.30
N MET A 345 -10.40 -10.53 10.93
CA MET A 345 -9.78 -9.62 11.90
C MET A 345 -10.49 -8.26 11.94
N ASP A 346 -11.33 -8.02 12.96
CA ASP A 346 -11.84 -6.67 13.21
C ASP A 346 -10.86 -5.91 14.09
N ARG A 347 -10.16 -4.93 13.49
CA ARG A 347 -9.30 -4.00 14.24
C ARG A 347 -10.07 -2.74 14.58
N PHE A 348 -10.22 -2.47 15.86
CA PHE A 348 -10.86 -1.25 16.34
C PHE A 348 -10.31 -0.81 17.68
N ILE A 349 -10.65 0.42 18.05
CA ILE A 349 -10.39 0.95 19.39
C ILE A 349 -11.71 1.47 19.95
N SER A 350 -11.89 1.30 21.24
CA SER A 350 -13.12 1.67 21.95
C SER A 350 -13.04 3.11 22.47
N CYS A 351 -14.17 3.79 22.48
CA CYS A 351 -14.33 5.09 23.10
C CYS A 351 -14.23 4.96 24.62
N GLU A 352 -13.39 5.80 25.25
CA GLU A 352 -13.17 5.78 26.70
C GLU A 352 -14.40 6.21 27.51
N LYS A 353 -15.35 6.90 26.87
CA LYS A 353 -16.55 7.45 27.53
C LYS A 353 -17.74 6.48 27.51
N CYS A 354 -18.02 5.87 26.36
CA CYS A 354 -19.24 5.07 26.15
C CYS A 354 -18.99 3.66 25.65
N GLY A 355 -17.74 3.25 25.41
CA GLY A 355 -17.40 1.95 24.85
C GLY A 355 -17.66 1.79 23.35
N GLY A 356 -18.33 2.75 22.69
CA GLY A 356 -18.61 2.71 21.25
C GLY A 356 -17.35 2.74 20.37
N LYS A 357 -17.46 2.26 19.12
CA LYS A 357 -16.31 2.15 18.20
C LYS A 357 -15.81 3.52 17.76
N LEU A 358 -14.49 3.74 17.79
CA LEU A 358 -13.89 4.91 17.16
C LEU A 358 -13.61 4.64 15.67
N GLN A 359 -13.89 5.64 14.83
CA GLN A 359 -13.64 5.60 13.39
C GLN A 359 -12.79 6.79 12.94
N LEU A 360 -12.04 6.60 11.87
CA LEU A 360 -11.23 7.64 11.25
C LEU A 360 -12.08 8.54 10.36
N PHE A 361 -12.10 9.82 10.70
CA PHE A 361 -12.78 10.89 9.98
C PHE A 361 -11.78 11.87 9.35
N LEU A 362 -12.22 12.53 8.28
CA LEU A 362 -11.47 13.59 7.61
C LEU A 362 -12.14 14.94 7.87
N ASN A 363 -11.40 15.87 8.46
CA ASN A 363 -11.88 17.21 8.75
C ASN A 363 -12.09 18.00 7.44
N LYS A 364 -13.29 18.57 7.27
CA LYS A 364 -13.67 19.30 6.05
C LYS A 364 -12.95 20.65 5.90
N ARG A 365 -12.51 21.28 6.98
CA ARG A 365 -11.95 22.65 6.99
C ARG A 365 -10.45 22.68 6.78
N ASN A 366 -9.71 21.72 7.35
CA ASN A 366 -8.25 21.73 7.35
C ASN A 366 -7.61 20.46 6.78
N TYR A 367 -8.43 19.53 6.26
CA TYR A 367 -8.02 18.27 5.67
C TYR A 367 -7.25 17.32 6.59
N SER A 368 -7.10 17.61 7.89
CA SER A 368 -6.50 16.67 8.84
C SER A 368 -7.44 15.50 9.10
N ALA A 369 -6.90 14.41 9.65
CA ALA A 369 -7.71 13.29 10.11
C ALA A 369 -7.77 13.23 11.63
N PHE A 370 -8.82 12.61 12.16
CA PHE A 370 -9.04 12.41 13.60
C PHE A 370 -9.90 11.17 13.82
N TYR A 371 -9.81 10.56 15.01
CA TYR A 371 -10.69 9.47 15.41
C TYR A 371 -11.84 10.02 16.23
N GLY A 372 -13.07 9.61 15.89
CA GLY A 372 -14.29 10.01 16.59
C GLY A 372 -15.18 8.81 16.87
N CYS A 373 -15.97 8.89 17.94
CA CYS A 373 -16.91 7.84 18.31
C CYS A 373 -18.14 7.85 17.39
N THR A 374 -18.63 6.66 17.04
CA THR A 374 -19.90 6.51 16.31
C THR A 374 -21.08 7.05 17.10
N GLU A 375 -21.05 6.93 18.43
CA GLU A 375 -22.11 7.39 19.35
C GLU A 375 -21.87 8.82 19.87
N TYR A 376 -21.13 9.64 19.11
CA TYR A 376 -20.78 11.00 19.54
C TYR A 376 -22.00 11.88 19.84
N GLN A 377 -23.07 11.79 19.04
CA GLN A 377 -24.25 12.65 19.20
C GLN A 377 -24.99 12.41 20.51
N GLU A 378 -25.02 11.16 20.97
CA GLU A 378 -25.73 10.77 22.20
C GLU A 378 -24.91 11.10 23.45
N HIS A 379 -23.59 10.88 23.37
CA HIS A 379 -22.74 10.94 24.55
C HIS A 379 -21.77 12.12 24.58
N GLN A 380 -21.66 12.93 23.52
CA GLN A 380 -20.65 13.99 23.40
C GLN A 380 -19.24 13.46 23.71
N CYS A 381 -18.86 12.42 22.96
CA CYS A 381 -17.61 11.67 23.19
C CYS A 381 -16.36 12.49 22.84
N PRO A 382 -15.21 12.22 23.48
CA PRO A 382 -13.94 12.81 23.08
C PRO A 382 -13.55 12.37 21.65
N THR A 383 -12.73 13.19 20.99
CA THR A 383 -12.08 12.87 19.72
C THR A 383 -10.57 12.83 19.90
N HIS A 384 -9.90 11.97 19.15
CA HIS A 384 -8.44 11.81 19.21
C HIS A 384 -7.78 12.34 17.94
N SER A 385 -6.58 12.88 18.06
CA SER A 385 -5.77 13.21 16.89
C SER A 385 -5.50 11.94 16.06
N TYR A 386 -5.14 12.09 14.78
CA TYR A 386 -4.76 10.93 13.98
C TYR A 386 -3.58 10.16 14.58
N GLY A 387 -2.58 10.87 15.12
CA GLY A 387 -1.40 10.26 15.74
C GLY A 387 -1.76 9.42 16.96
N ASP A 388 -2.54 9.99 17.88
CA ASP A 388 -2.94 9.31 19.11
C ASP A 388 -3.83 8.10 18.82
N GLY A 389 -4.83 8.28 17.94
CA GLY A 389 -5.74 7.19 17.58
C GLY A 389 -5.03 6.09 16.77
N LEU A 390 -4.06 6.42 15.90
CA LEU A 390 -3.26 5.39 15.23
C LEU A 390 -2.34 4.66 16.21
N LYS A 391 -1.76 5.36 17.19
CA LYS A 391 -0.98 4.72 18.26
C LYS A 391 -1.83 3.70 19.01
N ARG A 392 -3.02 4.10 19.46
CA ARG A 392 -4.00 3.21 20.11
C ARG A 392 -4.39 2.03 19.21
N MET A 393 -4.71 2.28 17.94
CA MET A 393 -5.07 1.25 16.97
C MET A 393 -3.98 0.19 16.82
N VAL A 394 -2.72 0.60 16.90
CA VAL A 394 -1.57 -0.31 16.82
C VAL A 394 -1.33 -1.04 18.15
N THR A 395 -1.37 -0.35 19.29
CA THR A 395 -1.08 -0.96 20.60
C THR A 395 -2.20 -1.89 21.08
N GLU A 396 -3.46 -1.44 21.01
CA GLU A 396 -4.64 -2.17 21.51
C GLU A 396 -5.00 -3.39 20.66
N ASN A 397 -4.49 -3.47 19.42
CA ASN A 397 -4.75 -4.58 18.49
C ASN A 397 -3.48 -5.41 18.22
N SER A 398 -2.51 -5.38 19.14
CA SER A 398 -1.29 -6.20 19.08
C SER A 398 -1.55 -7.62 19.60
N PHE A 399 -0.66 -8.57 19.27
CA PHE A 399 -0.84 -10.01 19.57
C PHE A 399 -1.26 -10.34 21.02
N ASP A 400 -0.79 -9.59 22.01
CA ASP A 400 -1.10 -9.85 23.43
C ASP A 400 -2.56 -9.56 23.82
N LEU A 401 -3.29 -8.79 22.99
CA LEU A 401 -4.67 -8.36 23.25
C LEU A 401 -5.71 -9.02 22.33
N VAL A 402 -5.27 -9.68 21.26
CA VAL A 402 -6.18 -10.44 20.36
C VAL A 402 -6.63 -11.75 21.03
N ASN A 403 -5.92 -12.22 22.06
CA ASN A 403 -6.14 -13.51 22.71
C ASN A 403 -6.89 -13.49 24.05
N THR A 404 -7.40 -12.35 24.52
CA THR A 404 -8.25 -12.35 25.74
C THR A 404 -9.74 -12.60 25.46
N ASN A 405 -10.15 -12.69 24.18
CA ASN A 405 -11.56 -12.87 23.79
C ASN A 405 -11.84 -14.13 22.94
N GLU A 406 -10.85 -15.00 22.73
CA GLU A 406 -11.06 -16.33 22.12
C GLU A 406 -10.92 -17.43 23.19
N GLU A 407 -11.68 -17.32 24.28
CA GLU A 407 -12.16 -18.49 25.02
C GLU A 407 -13.64 -18.69 24.67
N PHE A 408 -13.94 -19.36 23.55
CA PHE A 408 -15.20 -20.05 23.31
C PHE A 408 -15.02 -21.23 22.34
#